data_AF-A0A7C6S6S9-F1
#
_entry.id   AF-A0A7C6S6S9-F1
#
_cell.length_a   1.000
_cell.length_b   1.000
_cell.length_c   1.000
_cell.angle_alpha   90.00
_cell.angle_beta   90.00
_cell.angle_gamma   90.00
#
_symmetry.space_group_name_H-M   'P 1'
#
loop_
_entity.id
_entity.type
_entity.pdbx_description
1 polymer ?
#
loop_
_entity_poly.entity_id
_entity_poly.type
_entity_poly.pdbx_seq_one_letter_code
_entity_poly.pdbx_strand_id
1 'polypeptide(L)'
;MIGKIKGYKGFDQNLKCQGFQYEVGKEYKHEGEVKCCKSGFHFCENPIDVFFYYAPAGSRYCEVEGSGDIDRDSDDSKVACSELKIGREVGLKELIEAGVNFILGKVDWKNAKESNTGDQSVATNTGDWSAATNTGNWSAATNTGNRSIATNTGNWSAATNTGNWSAAANTGNRSAATNTGNRSAATNTGDHSAATNTGNYSAATNTGDQSVATNTGDWSAATVEGQESVAVATGYESMAKGALGCWLVLAEWDRVGEHIADVQCRRVDGKNIKPDIFYQLCGGKFVEVES
;
A
#
# COMPACT_ATOMS: atom_id res chain seq x y z
N MET A 1 38.49 -9.76 18.95
CA MET A 1 38.53 -10.52 17.70
C MET A 1 37.22 -10.28 16.97
N ILE A 2 37.25 -9.58 15.84
CA ILE A 2 36.08 -9.49 14.97
C ILE A 2 35.85 -10.90 14.41
N GLY A 3 34.67 -11.46 14.66
CA GLY A 3 34.33 -12.81 14.23
C GLY A 3 34.30 -12.93 12.71
N LYS A 4 34.49 -14.15 12.20
CA LYS A 4 34.30 -14.45 10.78
C LYS A 4 32.88 -14.07 10.34
N ILE A 5 32.78 -13.41 9.18
CA ILE A 5 31.51 -13.02 8.55
C ILE A 5 31.23 -14.01 7.42
N LYS A 6 30.04 -14.62 7.44
CA LYS A 6 29.58 -15.48 6.34
C LYS A 6 28.92 -14.64 5.26
N GLY A 7 29.11 -15.03 4.01
CA GLY A 7 28.41 -14.42 2.90
C GLY A 7 28.58 -15.21 1.62
N TYR A 8 28.35 -14.54 0.49
CA TYR A 8 28.29 -15.14 -0.83
C TYR A 8 29.09 -14.30 -1.81
N LYS A 9 29.80 -14.98 -2.72
CA LYS A 9 30.58 -14.34 -3.77
C LYS A 9 30.23 -14.94 -5.11
N GLY A 10 29.96 -14.07 -6.08
CA GLY A 10 29.87 -14.41 -7.49
C GLY A 10 31.24 -14.34 -8.20
N PHE A 11 31.38 -15.15 -9.24
CA PHE A 11 32.56 -15.23 -10.09
C PHE A 11 32.15 -15.43 -11.55
N ASP A 12 33.09 -15.23 -12.47
CA ASP A 12 32.92 -15.75 -13.83
C ASP A 12 32.96 -17.30 -13.86
N GLN A 13 32.73 -17.89 -15.04
CA GLN A 13 32.74 -19.35 -15.24
C GLN A 13 34.06 -20.04 -14.81
N ASN A 14 35.15 -19.28 -14.77
CA ASN A 14 36.48 -19.77 -14.44
C ASN A 14 36.86 -19.51 -12.97
N LEU A 15 35.90 -19.12 -12.11
CA LEU A 15 36.16 -18.69 -10.72
C LEU A 15 37.12 -17.49 -10.63
N LYS A 16 37.04 -16.54 -11.57
CA LYS A 16 37.78 -15.28 -11.50
C LYS A 16 36.88 -14.13 -11.09
N CYS A 17 37.48 -13.17 -10.39
CA CYS A 17 36.88 -11.87 -10.09
C CYS A 17 37.97 -10.81 -10.30
N GLN A 18 37.71 -9.83 -11.18
CA GLN A 18 38.65 -8.75 -11.53
C GLN A 18 40.07 -9.24 -11.89
N GLY A 19 40.17 -10.39 -12.56
CA GLY A 19 41.45 -10.98 -12.98
C GLY A 19 42.16 -11.84 -11.92
N PHE A 20 41.73 -11.79 -10.66
CA PHE A 20 42.25 -12.69 -9.61
C PHE A 20 41.60 -14.07 -9.72
N GLN A 21 42.40 -15.13 -9.65
CA GLN A 21 41.94 -16.51 -9.73
C GLN A 21 41.63 -17.07 -8.34
N TYR A 22 40.42 -17.58 -8.17
CA TYR A 22 39.99 -18.27 -6.95
C TYR A 22 39.84 -19.77 -7.17
N GLU A 23 39.91 -20.51 -6.07
CA GLU A 23 39.69 -21.95 -6.01
C GLU A 23 38.78 -22.26 -4.80
N VAL A 24 37.83 -23.16 -5.02
CA VAL A 24 36.95 -23.68 -3.97
C VAL A 24 37.78 -24.33 -2.87
N GLY A 25 37.49 -23.99 -1.61
CA GLY A 25 38.17 -24.50 -0.42
C GLY A 25 39.46 -23.75 -0.03
N LYS A 26 39.94 -22.79 -0.82
CA LYS A 26 41.16 -22.03 -0.52
C LYS A 26 40.89 -20.78 0.32
N GLU A 27 41.96 -20.32 0.96
CA GLU A 27 42.01 -19.09 1.74
C GLU A 27 43.01 -18.12 1.12
N TYR A 28 42.66 -16.83 1.15
CA TYR A 28 43.42 -15.77 0.52
C TYR A 28 43.61 -14.63 1.51
N LYS A 29 44.77 -13.96 1.41
CA LYS A 29 45.10 -12.76 2.17
C LYS A 29 45.41 -11.60 1.24
N HIS A 30 44.89 -10.43 1.59
CA HIS A 30 45.14 -9.17 0.95
C HIS A 30 46.05 -8.33 1.84
N GLU A 31 47.12 -7.79 1.25
CA GLU A 31 48.03 -6.86 1.90
C GLU A 31 47.64 -5.43 1.51
N GLY A 32 47.42 -4.56 2.49
CA GLY A 32 47.08 -3.15 2.28
C GLY A 32 45.75 -2.73 2.91
N GLU A 33 45.32 -1.50 2.59
CA GLU A 33 44.06 -0.93 3.08
C GLU A 33 42.87 -1.72 2.52
N VAL A 34 41.95 -2.16 3.38
CA VAL A 34 40.67 -2.76 2.98
C VAL A 34 39.62 -1.67 2.88
N LYS A 35 38.96 -1.56 1.73
CA LYS A 35 37.95 -0.53 1.49
C LYS A 35 36.87 -1.02 0.54
N CYS A 36 35.62 -0.93 0.98
CA CYS A 36 34.47 -1.34 0.18
C CYS A 36 34.49 -0.61 -1.17
N CYS A 37 34.20 -1.37 -2.24
CA CYS A 37 34.24 -0.93 -3.63
C CYS A 37 35.62 -0.48 -4.17
N LYS A 38 36.72 -0.55 -3.39
CA LYS A 38 38.06 -0.10 -3.83
C LYS A 38 39.15 -1.15 -3.69
N SER A 39 39.26 -1.83 -2.55
CA SER A 39 40.37 -2.72 -2.23
C SER A 39 39.97 -3.81 -1.22
N GLY A 40 40.77 -4.87 -1.13
CA GLY A 40 40.42 -6.09 -0.40
C GLY A 40 39.56 -7.05 -1.22
N PHE A 41 39.09 -8.11 -0.57
CA PHE A 41 38.23 -9.11 -1.19
C PHE A 41 36.76 -8.81 -0.94
N HIS A 42 35.97 -8.66 -2.01
CA HIS A 42 34.55 -8.35 -1.90
C HIS A 42 33.66 -9.58 -1.94
N PHE A 43 32.63 -9.58 -1.09
CA PHE A 43 31.52 -10.52 -1.08
C PHE A 43 30.26 -9.83 -0.53
N CYS A 44 29.10 -10.50 -0.57
CA CYS A 44 27.82 -9.96 -0.08
C CYS A 44 27.33 -10.78 1.13
N GLU A 45 26.84 -10.12 2.19
CA GLU A 45 26.16 -10.81 3.29
C GLU A 45 24.76 -11.29 2.84
N ASN A 46 24.03 -10.49 2.06
CA ASN A 46 22.77 -10.87 1.41
C ASN A 46 23.09 -11.68 0.14
N PRO A 47 22.68 -12.96 0.06
CA PRO A 47 22.96 -13.82 -1.09
C PRO A 47 22.45 -13.28 -2.42
N ILE A 48 21.36 -12.50 -2.43
CA ILE A 48 20.74 -11.99 -3.66
C ILE A 48 21.53 -10.82 -4.27
N ASP A 49 22.26 -10.05 -3.45
CA ASP A 49 22.99 -8.87 -3.93
C ASP A 49 24.12 -9.24 -4.89
N VAL A 50 24.60 -10.49 -4.86
CA VAL A 50 25.61 -10.98 -5.82
C VAL A 50 25.12 -10.85 -7.27
N PHE A 51 23.80 -10.84 -7.50
CA PHE A 51 23.22 -10.70 -8.85
C PHE A 51 23.39 -9.31 -9.46
N PHE A 52 23.63 -8.28 -8.64
CA PHE A 52 23.99 -6.95 -9.15
C PHE A 52 25.38 -6.93 -9.79
N TYR A 53 26.24 -7.90 -9.44
CA TYR A 53 27.62 -7.99 -9.90
C TYR A 53 27.83 -9.11 -10.93
N TYR A 54 27.06 -10.19 -10.81
CA TYR A 54 27.22 -11.41 -11.59
C TYR A 54 25.86 -11.94 -12.04
N ALA A 55 25.68 -12.09 -13.36
CA ALA A 55 24.41 -12.54 -13.91
C ALA A 55 24.18 -14.05 -13.63
N PRO A 56 22.97 -14.48 -13.25
CA PRO A 56 22.66 -15.89 -12.97
C PRO A 56 22.99 -16.85 -14.13
N ALA A 57 22.81 -16.39 -15.37
CA ALA A 57 22.94 -17.22 -16.58
C ALA A 57 24.40 -17.45 -17.03
N GLY A 58 25.40 -16.90 -16.32
CA GLY A 58 26.79 -16.91 -16.79
C GLY A 58 27.83 -16.89 -15.67
N SER A 59 27.42 -17.11 -14.42
CA SER A 59 28.30 -16.96 -13.26
C SER A 59 28.21 -18.13 -12.31
N ARG A 60 29.27 -18.29 -11.52
CA ARG A 60 29.37 -19.29 -10.45
C ARG A 60 29.33 -18.58 -9.11
N TYR A 61 28.78 -19.25 -8.10
CA TYR A 61 28.57 -18.65 -6.78
C TYR A 61 29.13 -19.57 -5.71
N CYS A 62 29.80 -19.01 -4.71
CA CYS A 62 30.26 -19.77 -3.55
C CYS A 62 29.83 -19.10 -2.25
N GLU A 63 29.61 -19.92 -1.23
CA GLU A 63 29.64 -19.47 0.16
C GLU A 63 31.06 -19.02 0.48
N VAL A 64 31.22 -17.98 1.28
CA VAL A 64 32.53 -17.47 1.70
C VAL A 64 32.55 -17.10 3.18
N GLU A 65 33.74 -17.13 3.77
CA GLU A 65 34.00 -16.57 5.10
C GLU A 65 35.02 -15.45 4.98
N GLY A 66 34.62 -14.22 5.31
CA GLY A 66 35.51 -13.06 5.40
C GLY A 66 35.99 -12.82 6.83
N SER A 67 37.27 -12.48 6.99
CA SER A 67 37.89 -12.10 8.27
C SER A 67 39.01 -11.07 8.09
N GLY A 68 39.70 -10.75 9.19
CA GLY A 68 40.73 -9.73 9.22
C GLY A 68 40.14 -8.32 9.32
N ASP A 69 40.68 -7.40 8.53
CA ASP A 69 40.17 -6.04 8.39
C ASP A 69 38.90 -6.08 7.54
N ILE A 70 37.86 -5.39 7.98
CA ILE A 70 36.53 -5.41 7.36
C ILE A 70 36.06 -3.98 7.12
N ASP A 71 35.58 -3.71 5.90
CA ASP A 71 34.91 -2.46 5.54
C ASP A 71 33.57 -2.73 4.87
N ARG A 72 32.57 -1.89 5.14
CA ARG A 72 31.20 -1.97 4.62
C ARG A 72 30.80 -0.63 4.03
N ASP A 73 29.96 -0.65 2.99
CA ASP A 73 29.26 0.55 2.54
C ASP A 73 27.82 0.60 3.09
N SER A 74 27.10 1.68 2.76
CA SER A 74 25.71 1.90 3.16
C SER A 74 24.69 1.48 2.12
N ASP A 75 25.13 1.08 0.93
CA ASP A 75 24.27 1.02 -0.25
C ASP A 75 23.70 -0.38 -0.45
N ASP A 76 24.49 -1.42 -0.16
CA ASP A 76 24.05 -2.80 -0.19
C ASP A 76 24.74 -3.67 0.88
N SER A 77 24.59 -4.99 0.81
CA SER A 77 25.22 -5.90 1.76
C SER A 77 26.69 -6.23 1.45
N LYS A 78 27.34 -5.46 0.57
CA LYS A 78 28.73 -5.73 0.18
C LYS A 78 29.68 -5.45 1.33
N VAL A 79 30.63 -6.36 1.46
CA VAL A 79 31.70 -6.33 2.43
C VAL A 79 33.02 -6.45 1.70
N ALA A 80 34.03 -5.68 2.11
CA ALA A 80 35.42 -5.93 1.78
C ALA A 80 36.15 -6.52 3.00
N CYS A 81 37.00 -7.51 2.77
CA CYS A 81 37.82 -8.12 3.83
C CYS A 81 39.29 -8.31 3.44
N SER A 82 40.20 -8.36 4.41
CA SER A 82 41.62 -8.68 4.16
C SER A 82 41.87 -10.19 4.05
N GLU A 83 41.04 -11.03 4.66
CA GLU A 83 41.16 -12.48 4.56
C GLU A 83 39.84 -13.07 4.03
N LEU A 84 39.90 -13.91 3.00
CA LEU A 84 38.72 -14.54 2.40
C LEU A 84 38.93 -16.04 2.22
N LYS A 85 38.02 -16.85 2.78
CA LYS A 85 37.91 -18.27 2.49
C LYS A 85 36.81 -18.52 1.46
N ILE A 86 37.14 -19.21 0.38
CA ILE A 86 36.15 -19.71 -0.57
C ILE A 86 35.63 -21.05 -0.06
N GLY A 87 34.35 -21.08 0.27
CA GLY A 87 33.63 -22.29 0.66
C GLY A 87 33.17 -23.09 -0.55
N ARG A 88 32.09 -23.86 -0.36
CA ARG A 88 31.49 -24.68 -1.41
C ARG A 88 30.79 -23.83 -2.46
N GLU A 89 30.68 -24.37 -3.67
CA GLU A 89 29.84 -23.82 -4.72
C GLU A 89 28.35 -24.02 -4.37
N VAL A 90 27.53 -23.03 -4.68
CA VAL A 90 26.10 -22.99 -4.39
C VAL A 90 25.33 -22.78 -5.68
N GLY A 91 24.33 -23.63 -5.92
CA GLY A 91 23.44 -23.53 -7.08
C GLY A 91 22.41 -22.41 -6.91
N LEU A 92 21.78 -21.99 -8.01
CA LEU A 92 20.78 -20.92 -8.01
C LEU A 92 19.62 -21.17 -7.02
N LYS A 93 19.12 -22.40 -6.92
CA LYS A 93 18.06 -22.78 -5.97
C LYS A 93 18.48 -22.51 -4.52
N GLU A 94 19.67 -22.97 -4.13
CA GLU A 94 20.19 -22.79 -2.78
C GLU A 94 20.49 -21.33 -2.48
N LEU A 95 20.99 -20.57 -3.46
CA LEU A 95 21.26 -19.14 -3.33
C LEU A 95 19.97 -18.33 -3.12
N ILE A 96 18.89 -18.68 -3.84
CA ILE A 96 17.56 -18.08 -3.63
C ILE A 96 17.02 -18.43 -2.25
N GLU A 97 17.09 -19.70 -1.83
CA GLU A 97 16.66 -20.14 -0.51
C GLU A 97 17.43 -19.43 0.60
N ALA A 98 18.75 -19.30 0.46
CA ALA A 98 19.59 -18.53 1.38
C ALA A 98 19.18 -17.06 1.42
N GLY A 99 18.87 -16.46 0.26
CA GLY A 99 18.40 -15.08 0.14
C GLY A 99 17.10 -14.83 0.90
N VAL A 100 16.12 -15.71 0.70
CA VAL A 100 14.85 -15.67 1.46
C VAL A 100 15.13 -15.80 2.96
N ASN A 101 15.96 -16.76 3.38
CA ASN A 101 16.29 -16.95 4.79
C ASN A 101 17.04 -15.75 5.40
N PHE A 102 17.93 -15.10 4.64
CA PHE A 102 18.61 -13.88 5.07
C PHE A 102 17.60 -12.77 5.36
N ILE A 103 16.66 -12.52 4.44
CA ILE A 103 15.60 -11.52 4.61
C ILE A 103 14.75 -11.86 5.83
N LEU A 104 14.25 -13.10 5.92
CA LEU A 104 13.43 -13.55 7.06
C LEU A 104 14.18 -13.44 8.39
N GLY A 105 15.50 -13.66 8.42
CA GLY A 105 16.32 -13.51 9.62
C GLY A 105 16.57 -12.06 10.04
N LYS A 106 16.42 -11.09 9.13
CA LYS A 106 16.48 -9.65 9.44
C LYS A 106 15.15 -9.08 9.89
N VAL A 107 14.04 -9.76 9.60
CA VAL A 107 12.71 -9.37 10.08
C VAL A 107 12.67 -9.54 11.60
N ASP A 108 12.33 -8.46 12.29
CA ASP A 108 12.03 -8.51 13.71
C ASP A 108 10.63 -9.10 13.90
N TRP A 109 10.53 -10.42 13.93
CA TRP A 109 9.26 -11.12 14.13
C TRP A 109 8.62 -10.85 15.49
N LYS A 110 9.41 -10.44 16.49
CA LYS A 110 8.92 -10.15 17.85
C LYS A 110 8.26 -8.78 17.93
N ASN A 111 8.74 -7.83 17.14
CA ASN A 111 8.13 -6.53 16.91
C ASN A 111 7.49 -6.42 15.52
N ALA A 112 7.15 -7.55 14.88
CA ALA A 112 6.35 -7.55 13.68
C ALA A 112 5.03 -6.92 14.08
N LYS A 113 4.89 -5.64 13.77
CA LYS A 113 3.82 -4.80 14.28
C LYS A 113 2.52 -5.52 13.95
N GLU A 114 1.86 -6.05 14.97
CA GLU A 114 0.44 -6.30 14.86
C GLU A 114 -0.14 -5.00 14.29
N SER A 115 -0.98 -5.10 13.24
CA SER A 115 -1.91 -4.00 12.93
C SER A 115 -2.40 -3.45 14.26
N ASN A 116 -2.45 -2.12 14.48
CA ASN A 116 -2.92 -1.63 15.78
C ASN A 116 -4.26 -2.36 16.09
N THR A 117 -4.25 -3.13 17.16
CA THR A 117 -5.27 -4.12 17.50
C THR A 117 -5.69 -3.81 18.93
N GLY A 118 -6.99 -3.66 19.15
CA GLY A 118 -7.56 -3.39 20.47
C GLY A 118 -8.52 -2.21 20.47
N ASP A 119 -9.41 -2.21 21.45
CA ASP A 119 -10.39 -1.13 21.61
C ASP A 119 -9.69 0.19 21.94
N GLN A 120 -10.22 1.31 21.43
CA GLN A 120 -9.66 2.66 21.61
C GLN A 120 -8.25 2.85 21.03
N SER A 121 -7.86 2.01 20.08
CA SER A 121 -6.57 2.12 19.38
C SER A 121 -6.60 3.16 18.25
N VAL A 122 -5.43 3.66 17.88
CA VAL A 122 -5.26 4.62 16.77
C VAL A 122 -4.07 4.24 15.90
N ALA A 123 -4.27 4.10 14.59
CA ALA A 123 -3.22 3.97 13.59
C ALA A 123 -3.12 5.24 12.76
N THR A 124 -1.93 5.85 12.71
CA THR A 124 -1.68 7.05 11.90
C THR A 124 -0.46 6.81 11.02
N ASN A 125 -0.56 7.15 9.74
CA ASN A 125 0.57 7.14 8.81
C ASN A 125 0.61 8.43 7.98
N THR A 126 1.80 8.80 7.53
CA THR A 126 2.06 9.96 6.68
C THR A 126 3.04 9.59 5.58
N GLY A 127 2.78 10.01 4.36
CA GLY A 127 3.65 9.77 3.20
C GLY A 127 2.90 9.13 2.03
N ASP A 128 3.40 9.37 0.82
CA ASP A 128 2.84 8.77 -0.39
C ASP A 128 3.03 7.24 -0.37
N TRP A 129 2.09 6.50 -0.98
CA TRP A 129 2.13 5.02 -1.05
C TRP A 129 2.12 4.31 0.30
N SER A 130 1.48 4.91 1.30
CA SER A 130 1.44 4.39 2.66
C SER A 130 0.08 3.76 3.00
N ALA A 131 0.06 2.96 4.06
CA ALA A 131 -1.17 2.36 4.60
C ALA A 131 -1.26 2.57 6.11
N ALA A 132 -2.46 2.91 6.59
CA ALA A 132 -2.82 2.93 8.00
C ALA A 132 -3.98 1.94 8.23
N THR A 133 -3.74 0.88 9.00
CA THR A 133 -4.73 -0.15 9.26
C THR A 133 -4.94 -0.29 10.76
N ASN A 134 -6.19 -0.34 11.19
CA ASN A 134 -6.55 -0.51 12.58
C ASN A 134 -7.71 -1.50 12.75
N THR A 135 -7.76 -2.18 13.90
CA THR A 135 -8.85 -3.08 14.26
C THR A 135 -9.19 -2.91 15.74
N GLY A 136 -10.49 -2.83 16.08
CA GLY A 136 -10.97 -2.65 17.46
C GLY A 136 -12.07 -1.61 17.56
N ASN A 137 -12.93 -1.69 18.58
CA ASN A 137 -14.04 -0.76 18.74
C ASN A 137 -13.54 0.61 19.24
N TRP A 138 -14.26 1.69 18.93
CA TRP A 138 -13.86 3.06 19.28
C TRP A 138 -12.47 3.45 18.77
N SER A 139 -12.09 2.92 17.61
CA SER A 139 -10.74 3.07 17.06
C SER A 139 -10.68 4.01 15.86
N ALA A 140 -9.47 4.42 15.47
CA ALA A 140 -9.27 5.27 14.29
C ALA A 140 -8.10 4.80 13.42
N ALA A 141 -8.28 4.80 12.11
CA ALA A 141 -7.21 4.64 11.12
C ALA A 141 -7.12 5.94 10.30
N THR A 142 -5.97 6.60 10.32
CA THR A 142 -5.76 7.89 9.64
C THR A 142 -4.53 7.83 8.74
N ASN A 143 -4.68 8.25 7.49
CA ASN A 143 -3.56 8.39 6.57
C ASN A 143 -3.54 9.76 5.89
N THR A 144 -2.34 10.29 5.65
CA THR A 144 -2.12 11.53 4.92
C THR A 144 -1.00 11.32 3.89
N GLY A 145 -1.36 11.23 2.62
CA GLY A 145 -0.44 10.97 1.50
C GLY A 145 -1.17 10.54 0.23
N ASN A 146 -0.59 10.80 -0.93
CA ASN A 146 -1.17 10.37 -2.21
C ASN A 146 -0.99 8.87 -2.41
N ARG A 147 -1.91 8.23 -3.12
CA ARG A 147 -1.89 6.79 -3.39
C ARG A 147 -1.81 5.94 -2.12
N SER A 148 -2.52 6.38 -1.10
CA SER A 148 -2.48 5.80 0.24
C SER A 148 -3.81 5.17 0.62
N ILE A 149 -3.82 4.38 1.69
CA ILE A 149 -5.02 3.68 2.19
C ILE A 149 -5.16 3.88 3.70
N ALA A 150 -6.40 4.10 4.16
CA ALA A 150 -6.79 4.05 5.57
C ALA A 150 -7.92 3.03 5.75
N THR A 151 -7.73 2.03 6.61
CA THR A 151 -8.69 0.94 6.81
C THR A 151 -8.97 0.70 8.29
N ASN A 152 -10.26 0.59 8.65
CA ASN A 152 -10.71 0.22 10.00
C ASN A 152 -11.82 -0.84 9.95
N THR A 153 -11.93 -1.71 10.95
CA THR A 153 -12.94 -2.78 10.98
C THR A 153 -13.77 -2.86 12.26
N GLY A 154 -13.53 -2.04 13.29
CA GLY A 154 -14.30 -2.10 14.54
C GLY A 154 -15.53 -1.19 14.59
N ASN A 155 -16.45 -1.44 15.52
CA ASN A 155 -17.65 -0.61 15.69
C ASN A 155 -17.30 0.74 16.34
N TRP A 156 -18.12 1.77 16.12
CA TRP A 156 -17.87 3.13 16.61
C TRP A 156 -16.51 3.68 16.19
N SER A 157 -16.07 3.37 14.98
CA SER A 157 -14.72 3.67 14.51
C SER A 157 -14.69 4.65 13.35
N ALA A 158 -13.50 5.14 13.02
CA ALA A 158 -13.27 6.00 11.87
C ALA A 158 -12.11 5.50 11.01
N ALA A 159 -12.27 5.59 9.70
CA ALA A 159 -11.19 5.48 8.71
C ALA A 159 -11.13 6.79 7.93
N THR A 160 -10.01 7.50 7.99
CA THR A 160 -9.84 8.82 7.37
C THR A 160 -8.60 8.84 6.48
N ASN A 161 -8.76 9.29 5.24
CA ASN A 161 -7.65 9.52 4.34
C ASN A 161 -7.67 10.93 3.74
N THR A 162 -6.51 11.54 3.60
CA THR A 162 -6.30 12.82 2.92
C THR A 162 -5.15 12.66 1.93
N GLY A 163 -5.48 12.58 0.64
CA GLY A 163 -4.53 12.49 -0.46
C GLY A 163 -5.17 12.00 -1.76
N ASN A 164 -4.65 12.42 -2.91
CA ASN A 164 -5.21 12.03 -4.21
C ASN A 164 -4.96 10.54 -4.48
N TRP A 165 -5.82 9.91 -5.28
CA TRP A 165 -5.70 8.49 -5.64
C TRP A 165 -5.72 7.54 -4.44
N SER A 166 -6.49 7.89 -3.41
CA SER A 166 -6.46 7.19 -2.12
C SER A 166 -7.78 6.48 -1.81
N ALA A 167 -7.77 5.68 -0.76
CA ALA A 167 -8.97 5.02 -0.25
C ALA A 167 -9.09 5.16 1.27
N ALA A 168 -10.33 5.35 1.74
CA ALA A 168 -10.72 5.19 3.14
C ALA A 168 -11.81 4.12 3.22
N ALA A 169 -11.59 3.07 4.02
CA ALA A 169 -12.52 1.95 4.14
C ALA A 169 -12.83 1.63 5.61
N ASN A 170 -14.12 1.50 5.94
CA ASN A 170 -14.57 1.06 7.26
C ASN A 170 -15.62 -0.05 7.15
N THR A 171 -15.59 -1.03 8.04
CA THR A 171 -16.58 -2.12 8.03
C THR A 171 -17.42 -2.22 9.31
N GLY A 172 -17.15 -1.40 10.33
CA GLY A 172 -17.87 -1.49 11.61
C GLY A 172 -19.20 -0.75 11.62
N ASN A 173 -20.12 -1.15 12.48
CA ASN A 173 -21.39 -0.45 12.70
C ASN A 173 -21.16 0.87 13.45
N ARG A 174 -22.02 1.86 13.19
CA ARG A 174 -21.95 3.22 13.75
C ARG A 174 -20.60 3.87 13.50
N SER A 175 -20.07 3.71 12.30
CA SER A 175 -18.72 4.12 11.94
C SER A 175 -18.71 5.15 10.81
N ALA A 176 -17.52 5.68 10.51
CA ALA A 176 -17.31 6.60 9.40
C ALA A 176 -16.11 6.17 8.54
N ALA A 177 -16.27 6.31 7.22
CA ALA A 177 -15.18 6.30 6.25
C ALA A 177 -15.15 7.64 5.52
N THR A 178 -14.02 8.37 5.60
CA THR A 178 -13.90 9.72 5.05
C THR A 178 -12.67 9.85 4.17
N ASN A 179 -12.84 10.37 2.96
CA ASN A 179 -11.75 10.71 2.06
C ASN A 179 -11.91 12.12 1.48
N THR A 180 -10.82 12.85 1.32
CA THR A 180 -10.86 14.23 0.80
C THR A 180 -10.09 14.43 -0.49
N GLY A 181 -9.36 13.41 -0.98
CA GLY A 181 -8.54 13.55 -2.19
C GLY A 181 -9.29 13.31 -3.50
N ASN A 182 -8.78 13.87 -4.60
CA ASN A 182 -9.32 13.62 -5.94
C ASN A 182 -9.00 12.19 -6.41
N ARG A 183 -9.86 11.64 -7.26
CA ARG A 183 -9.76 10.27 -7.81
C ARG A 183 -9.68 9.23 -6.71
N SER A 184 -10.52 9.37 -5.70
CA SER A 184 -10.44 8.58 -4.47
C SER A 184 -11.72 7.83 -4.18
N ALA A 185 -11.69 7.00 -3.14
CA ALA A 185 -12.86 6.29 -2.66
C ALA A 185 -13.01 6.42 -1.13
N ALA A 186 -14.25 6.55 -0.68
CA ALA A 186 -14.66 6.37 0.70
C ALA A 186 -15.73 5.27 0.76
N THR A 187 -15.47 4.18 1.46
CA THR A 187 -16.37 3.02 1.50
C THR A 187 -16.67 2.65 2.94
N ASN A 188 -17.95 2.50 3.28
CA ASN A 188 -18.39 1.95 4.55
C ASN A 188 -19.35 0.77 4.32
N THR A 189 -19.29 -0.25 5.16
CA THR A 189 -20.20 -1.41 5.06
C THR A 189 -21.03 -1.67 6.30
N GLY A 190 -20.83 -0.94 7.39
CA GLY A 190 -21.57 -1.16 8.64
C GLY A 190 -22.89 -0.41 8.70
N ASP A 191 -23.80 -0.86 9.55
CA ASP A 191 -25.11 -0.22 9.76
C ASP A 191 -24.99 1.08 10.56
N HIS A 192 -25.93 2.00 10.34
CA HIS A 192 -25.96 3.34 10.94
C HIS A 192 -24.66 4.12 10.72
N SER A 193 -24.07 4.00 9.54
CA SER A 193 -22.73 4.50 9.25
C SER A 193 -22.74 5.58 8.19
N ALA A 194 -21.57 6.20 7.99
CA ALA A 194 -21.36 7.21 6.95
C ALA A 194 -20.14 6.86 6.09
N ALA A 195 -20.26 7.08 4.78
CA ALA A 195 -19.17 7.14 3.83
C ALA A 195 -19.16 8.54 3.20
N THR A 196 -18.09 9.30 3.33
CA THR A 196 -18.00 10.68 2.83
C THR A 196 -16.77 10.87 1.96
N ASN A 197 -16.97 11.40 0.76
CA ASN A 197 -15.89 11.81 -0.12
C ASN A 197 -16.08 13.26 -0.58
N THR A 198 -15.02 14.07 -0.60
CA THR A 198 -15.09 15.45 -1.06
C THR A 198 -14.25 15.75 -2.30
N GLY A 199 -13.49 14.77 -2.82
CA GLY A 199 -12.62 15.00 -3.97
C GLY A 199 -13.31 14.77 -5.30
N ASN A 200 -12.84 15.43 -6.35
CA ASN A 200 -13.36 15.30 -7.71
C ASN A 200 -13.00 13.93 -8.30
N TYR A 201 -13.82 13.41 -9.21
CA TYR A 201 -13.68 12.10 -9.85
C TYR A 201 -13.65 10.95 -8.85
N SER A 202 -14.46 11.02 -7.80
CA SER A 202 -14.37 10.12 -6.66
C SER A 202 -15.66 9.38 -6.39
N ALA A 203 -15.60 8.37 -5.53
CA ALA A 203 -16.75 7.61 -5.09
C ALA A 203 -16.92 7.65 -3.56
N ALA A 204 -18.18 7.74 -3.13
CA ALA A 204 -18.59 7.44 -1.76
C ALA A 204 -19.61 6.31 -1.80
N THR A 205 -19.38 5.23 -1.07
CA THR A 205 -20.24 4.05 -1.09
C THR A 205 -20.55 3.59 0.33
N ASN A 206 -21.82 3.36 0.62
CA ASN A 206 -22.25 2.75 1.87
C ASN A 206 -23.17 1.55 1.65
N THR A 207 -22.79 0.37 2.13
CA THR A 207 -23.59 -0.85 1.93
C THR A 207 -24.41 -1.26 3.15
N GLY A 208 -24.25 -0.58 4.30
CA GLY A 208 -24.99 -0.90 5.52
C GLY A 208 -26.37 -0.26 5.56
N ASP A 209 -27.23 -0.77 6.44
CA ASP A 209 -28.60 -0.26 6.62
C ASP A 209 -28.59 1.07 7.40
N GLN A 210 -29.62 1.90 7.18
CA GLN A 210 -29.83 3.19 7.84
C GLN A 210 -28.61 4.12 7.76
N SER A 211 -27.96 4.12 6.60
CA SER A 211 -26.65 4.71 6.43
C SER A 211 -26.64 5.79 5.37
N VAL A 212 -25.53 6.52 5.28
CA VAL A 212 -25.38 7.63 4.33
C VAL A 212 -24.11 7.48 3.51
N ALA A 213 -24.21 7.74 2.21
CA ALA A 213 -23.06 7.96 1.34
C ALA A 213 -23.13 9.39 0.78
N THR A 214 -22.10 10.19 1.01
CA THR A 214 -22.05 11.59 0.58
C THR A 214 -20.83 11.83 -0.29
N ASN A 215 -21.05 12.40 -1.47
CA ASN A 215 -19.99 12.89 -2.33
C ASN A 215 -20.22 14.35 -2.75
N THR A 216 -19.26 15.22 -2.46
CA THR A 216 -19.37 16.65 -2.79
C THR A 216 -18.41 17.09 -3.88
N GLY A 217 -17.54 16.20 -4.38
CA GLY A 217 -16.64 16.51 -5.49
C GLY A 217 -17.36 16.47 -6.84
N ASP A 218 -16.76 17.10 -7.83
CA ASP A 218 -17.25 17.12 -9.22
C ASP A 218 -16.96 15.79 -9.93
N TRP A 219 -17.80 15.41 -10.89
CA TRP A 219 -17.72 14.15 -11.65
C TRP A 219 -17.65 12.92 -10.75
N SER A 220 -18.43 12.93 -9.69
CA SER A 220 -18.32 11.95 -8.63
C SER A 220 -19.61 11.17 -8.43
N ALA A 221 -19.51 10.06 -7.70
CA ALA A 221 -20.64 9.18 -7.41
C ALA A 221 -20.86 9.00 -5.90
N ALA A 222 -22.13 8.96 -5.50
CA ALA A 222 -22.57 8.49 -4.18
C ALA A 222 -23.48 7.26 -4.34
N THR A 223 -23.21 6.17 -3.62
CA THR A 223 -23.97 4.91 -3.72
C THR A 223 -24.39 4.41 -2.36
N VAL A 224 -25.66 4.02 -2.22
CA VAL A 224 -26.15 3.28 -1.05
C VAL A 224 -26.83 1.97 -1.43
N GLU A 225 -26.54 0.89 -0.71
CA GLU A 225 -27.13 -0.44 -0.99
C GLU A 225 -28.00 -0.96 0.15
N GLY A 226 -27.75 -0.56 1.40
CA GLY A 226 -28.54 -0.98 2.57
C GLY A 226 -29.87 -0.22 2.69
N GLN A 227 -30.83 -0.81 3.37
CA GLN A 227 -32.19 -0.28 3.54
C GLN A 227 -32.21 1.05 4.27
N GLU A 228 -33.24 1.88 4.01
CA GLU A 228 -33.44 3.16 4.71
C GLU A 228 -32.24 4.11 4.66
N SER A 229 -31.43 4.02 3.59
CA SER A 229 -30.19 4.77 3.43
C SER A 229 -30.35 5.97 2.48
N VAL A 230 -29.37 6.87 2.49
CA VAL A 230 -29.36 8.10 1.68
C VAL A 230 -28.06 8.24 0.89
N ALA A 231 -28.14 8.35 -0.43
CA ALA A 231 -27.03 8.78 -1.27
C ALA A 231 -27.16 10.26 -1.61
N VAL A 232 -26.10 11.04 -1.36
CA VAL A 232 -26.04 12.48 -1.59
C VAL A 232 -24.89 12.78 -2.54
N ALA A 233 -25.17 13.32 -3.72
CA ALA A 233 -24.14 13.79 -4.65
C ALA A 233 -24.40 15.25 -5.04
N THR A 234 -23.48 16.15 -4.69
CA THR A 234 -23.71 17.61 -4.81
C THR A 234 -22.70 18.35 -5.67
N GLY A 235 -21.64 17.69 -6.14
CA GLY A 235 -20.67 18.32 -7.06
C GLY A 235 -21.19 18.43 -8.49
N TYR A 236 -20.47 19.19 -9.30
CA TYR A 236 -20.79 19.39 -10.71
C TYR A 236 -20.76 18.06 -11.47
N GLU A 237 -21.78 17.78 -12.30
CA GLU A 237 -21.91 16.52 -13.06
C GLU A 237 -21.83 15.24 -12.22
N SER A 238 -22.18 15.31 -10.93
CA SER A 238 -22.16 14.17 -10.03
C SER A 238 -23.47 13.38 -10.04
N MET A 239 -23.38 12.10 -9.69
CA MET A 239 -24.48 11.14 -9.79
C MET A 239 -24.68 10.34 -8.50
N ALA A 240 -25.89 9.81 -8.33
CA ALA A 240 -26.22 8.98 -7.17
C ALA A 240 -27.01 7.72 -7.56
N LYS A 241 -26.78 6.64 -6.81
CA LYS A 241 -27.47 5.35 -6.96
C LYS A 241 -27.91 4.84 -5.59
N GLY A 242 -29.07 4.19 -5.55
CA GLY A 242 -29.62 3.66 -4.31
C GLY A 242 -30.45 2.40 -4.53
N ALA A 243 -30.45 1.50 -3.54
CA ALA A 243 -31.36 0.37 -3.48
C ALA A 243 -32.83 0.80 -3.27
N LEU A 244 -33.78 -0.10 -3.50
CA LEU A 244 -35.21 0.16 -3.33
C LEU A 244 -35.51 0.64 -1.89
N GLY A 245 -36.26 1.74 -1.77
CA GLY A 245 -36.61 2.35 -0.49
C GLY A 245 -35.61 3.42 0.00
N CYS A 246 -34.39 3.46 -0.55
CA CYS A 246 -33.41 4.50 -0.23
C CYS A 246 -33.81 5.86 -0.78
N TRP A 247 -33.11 6.91 -0.35
CA TRP A 247 -33.27 8.27 -0.86
C TRP A 247 -32.04 8.73 -1.62
N LEU A 248 -32.28 9.49 -2.70
CA LEU A 248 -31.25 10.15 -3.49
C LEU A 248 -31.40 11.66 -3.34
N VAL A 249 -30.30 12.35 -3.08
CA VAL A 249 -30.20 13.81 -3.07
C VAL A 249 -29.16 14.22 -4.11
N LEU A 250 -29.59 15.01 -5.08
CA LEU A 250 -28.74 15.46 -6.20
C LEU A 250 -28.80 16.98 -6.34
N ALA A 251 -27.66 17.59 -6.62
CA ALA A 251 -27.59 18.99 -7.05
C ALA A 251 -27.42 19.07 -8.57
N GLU A 252 -28.08 20.05 -9.17
CA GLU A 252 -27.86 20.49 -10.54
C GLU A 252 -27.13 21.82 -10.48
N TRP A 253 -26.16 22.00 -11.38
CA TRP A 253 -25.38 23.22 -11.50
C TRP A 253 -25.67 23.88 -12.84
N ASP A 254 -25.39 25.17 -12.95
CA ASP A 254 -25.42 25.84 -14.25
C ASP A 254 -24.38 25.24 -15.23
N ARG A 255 -24.46 25.65 -16.51
CA ARG A 255 -23.62 25.07 -17.59
C ARG A 255 -22.11 25.31 -17.42
N VAL A 256 -21.70 26.20 -16.52
CA VAL A 256 -20.30 26.53 -16.27
C VAL A 256 -19.80 26.00 -14.93
N GLY A 257 -20.69 25.46 -14.08
CA GLY A 257 -20.38 24.89 -12.78
C GLY A 257 -20.14 25.93 -11.67
N GLU A 258 -20.63 27.17 -11.83
CA GLU A 258 -20.38 28.24 -10.85
C GLU A 258 -21.48 28.36 -9.77
N HIS A 259 -22.73 28.08 -10.14
CA HIS A 259 -23.88 28.18 -9.24
C HIS A 259 -24.73 26.91 -9.23
N ILE A 260 -25.21 26.53 -8.04
CA ILE A 260 -26.24 25.50 -7.88
C ILE A 260 -27.55 26.05 -8.45
N ALA A 261 -28.06 25.37 -9.47
CA ALA A 261 -29.31 25.70 -10.15
C ALA A 261 -30.53 25.09 -9.44
N ASP A 262 -30.41 23.87 -8.93
CA ASP A 262 -31.46 23.17 -8.18
C ASP A 262 -30.87 22.07 -7.28
N VAL A 263 -31.61 21.68 -6.25
CA VAL A 263 -31.31 20.50 -5.42
C VAL A 263 -32.60 19.75 -5.18
N GLN A 264 -32.63 18.48 -5.58
CA GLN A 264 -33.83 17.65 -5.45
C GLN A 264 -33.54 16.40 -4.63
N CYS A 265 -34.58 15.94 -3.94
CA CYS A 265 -34.58 14.71 -3.16
C CYS A 265 -35.72 13.81 -3.64
N ARG A 266 -35.44 12.52 -3.87
CA ARG A 266 -36.42 11.52 -4.27
C ARG A 266 -36.15 10.17 -3.62
N ARG A 267 -37.23 9.45 -3.29
CA ARG A 267 -37.15 8.05 -2.85
C ARG A 267 -37.05 7.14 -4.06
N VAL A 268 -36.20 6.12 -3.97
CA VAL A 268 -36.13 5.01 -4.91
C VAL A 268 -37.38 4.14 -4.69
N ASP A 269 -38.38 4.31 -5.56
CA ASP A 269 -39.71 3.70 -5.41
C ASP A 269 -39.95 2.52 -6.37
N GLY A 270 -39.04 2.26 -7.30
CA GLY A 270 -39.14 1.23 -8.32
C GLY A 270 -40.11 1.56 -9.47
N LYS A 271 -40.70 2.76 -9.48
CA LYS A 271 -41.65 3.23 -10.49
C LYS A 271 -41.13 4.45 -11.23
N ASN A 272 -40.91 5.53 -10.50
CA ASN A 272 -40.37 6.78 -11.01
C ASN A 272 -38.85 6.80 -10.92
N ILE A 273 -38.31 6.23 -9.84
CA ILE A 273 -36.88 6.06 -9.62
C ILE A 273 -36.62 4.57 -9.43
N LYS A 274 -36.04 3.94 -10.45
CA LYS A 274 -35.66 2.52 -10.42
C LYS A 274 -34.47 2.31 -9.47
N PRO A 275 -34.44 1.19 -8.73
CA PRO A 275 -33.30 0.86 -7.89
C PRO A 275 -32.07 0.53 -8.72
N ASP A 276 -30.90 0.71 -8.11
CA ASP A 276 -29.60 0.25 -8.60
C ASP A 276 -29.18 0.82 -9.97
N ILE A 277 -29.71 1.99 -10.32
CA ILE A 277 -29.34 2.78 -11.49
C ILE A 277 -28.80 4.14 -11.04
N PHE A 278 -27.81 4.66 -11.75
CA PHE A 278 -27.29 6.01 -11.50
C PHE A 278 -28.20 7.07 -12.07
N TYR A 279 -28.41 8.13 -11.30
CA TYR A 279 -29.16 9.31 -11.72
C TYR A 279 -28.31 10.58 -11.56
N GLN A 280 -28.53 11.52 -12.49
CA GLN A 280 -28.12 12.92 -12.39
C GLN A 280 -29.35 13.82 -12.32
N LEU A 281 -29.19 15.05 -11.82
CA LEU A 281 -30.24 16.06 -11.86
C LEU A 281 -30.02 16.97 -13.06
N CYS A 282 -30.97 16.96 -14.00
CA CYS A 282 -30.94 17.76 -15.22
C CYS A 282 -32.32 18.40 -15.47
N GLY A 283 -32.38 19.72 -15.57
CA GLY A 283 -33.62 20.49 -15.68
C GLY A 283 -34.59 20.24 -14.53
N GLY A 284 -34.07 20.09 -13.30
CA GLY A 284 -34.85 19.79 -12.09
C GLY A 284 -35.45 18.37 -12.05
N LYS A 285 -34.99 17.47 -12.93
CA LYS A 285 -35.48 16.08 -13.03
C LYS A 285 -34.35 15.08 -12.91
N PHE A 286 -34.65 13.95 -12.26
CA PHE A 286 -33.75 12.81 -12.20
C PHE A 286 -33.69 12.14 -13.58
N VAL A 287 -32.50 12.04 -14.15
CA VAL A 287 -32.22 11.42 -15.46
C VAL A 287 -31.31 10.23 -15.25
N GLU A 288 -31.69 9.08 -15.80
CA GLU A 288 -30.88 7.85 -15.78
C GLU A 288 -29.57 8.07 -16.56
N VAL A 289 -28.45 7.60 -15.99
CA VAL A 289 -27.13 7.66 -16.60
C VAL A 289 -26.61 6.24 -16.81
N GLU A 290 -26.21 5.91 -18.03
CA GLU A 290 -25.53 4.65 -18.32
C GLU A 290 -24.08 4.70 -17.82
N SER A 291 -23.66 3.64 -17.12
CA SER A 291 -22.31 3.43 -16.61
C SER A 291 -21.54 2.42 -17.44
#